data_AF-S3DI89-F1
#
_entry.id   AF-S3DI89-F1
#
_cell.length_a   1.000
_cell.length_b   1.000
_cell.length_c   1.000
_cell.angle_alpha   90.00
_cell.angle_beta   90.00
_cell.angle_gamma   90.00
#
_symmetry.space_group_name_H-M   'P 1'
#
loop_
_entity.id
_entity.type
_entity.pdbx_description
1 polymer ?
#
loop_
_entity_poly.entity_id
_entity_poly.type
_entity_poly.pdbx_seq_one_letter_code
_entity_poly.pdbx_strand_id
1 'polypeptide(L)'
;MLARDLAAITYKRRTYSNPFLGEDGQQSGKFSLVSANSSQLYLTCLPETTELRANGQDVAVIPVELTDKSGTRRVLQDREVSVAVTGKRDAGTLAGFGTAEASTYANFTDTTVKSYYGRAMAVVRAGLQEGQLSVTFSAPGCEPVTCVINVT
;
A
#
# COMPACT_ATOMS: atom_id res chain seq x y z
N MET A 1 19.29 24.78 34.67
CA MET A 1 19.41 23.68 33.68
C MET A 1 18.38 22.62 34.07
N LEU A 2 17.19 22.65 33.45
CA LEU A 2 16.10 21.72 33.77
C LEU A 2 16.34 20.40 33.01
N ALA A 3 16.56 19.32 33.74
CA ALA A 3 16.62 17.97 33.19
C ALA A 3 15.24 17.61 32.65
N ARG A 4 15.17 17.26 31.35
CA ARG A 4 13.97 16.68 30.76
C ARG A 4 13.94 15.20 31.15
N ASP A 5 12.91 14.79 31.88
CA ASP A 5 12.61 13.37 32.10
C ASP A 5 12.32 12.71 30.75
N LEU A 6 13.30 11.96 30.23
CA LEU A 6 13.09 11.04 29.14
C LEU A 6 12.34 9.83 29.71
N ALA A 7 11.02 9.80 29.55
CA ALA A 7 10.25 8.61 29.84
C ALA A 7 10.69 7.48 28.88
N ALA A 8 11.52 6.57 29.37
CA ALA A 8 11.87 5.36 28.65
C ALA A 8 10.62 4.47 28.54
N ILE A 9 10.01 4.42 27.35
CA ILE A 9 8.90 3.52 27.08
C ILE A 9 9.47 2.11 26.94
N THR A 10 9.23 1.23 27.93
CA THR A 10 9.53 -0.19 27.79
C THR A 10 8.63 -0.81 26.72
N TYR A 11 9.21 -1.28 25.62
CA TYR A 11 8.45 -1.89 24.53
C TYR A 11 7.77 -3.18 25.00
N LYS A 12 6.43 -3.20 24.93
CA LYS A 12 5.62 -4.42 24.97
C LYS A 12 4.78 -4.45 23.70
N ARG A 13 4.70 -5.62 23.05
CA ARG A 13 3.79 -5.86 21.91
C ARG A 13 2.36 -5.51 22.35
N ARG A 14 1.80 -4.42 21.81
CA ARG A 14 0.51 -3.85 22.25
C ARG A 14 -0.13 -3.05 21.12
N THR A 15 -1.42 -2.80 21.28
CA THR A 15 -2.11 -1.73 20.56
C THR A 15 -1.92 -0.44 21.36
N TYR A 16 -1.38 0.59 20.73
CA TYR A 16 -1.40 1.95 21.27
C TYR A 16 -2.57 2.67 20.63
N SER A 17 -3.54 3.12 21.41
CA SER A 17 -4.66 3.90 20.89
C SER A 17 -4.77 5.24 21.59
N ASN A 18 -4.85 6.32 20.83
CA ASN A 18 -5.04 7.67 21.37
C ASN A 18 -6.36 8.25 20.84
N PRO A 19 -7.33 8.60 21.71
CA PRO A 19 -8.50 9.36 21.31
C PRO A 19 -8.10 10.81 21.04
N PHE A 20 -8.73 11.41 20.04
CA PHE A 20 -8.74 12.86 19.83
C PHE A 20 -10.00 13.40 20.49
N LEU A 21 -9.87 14.48 21.24
CA LEU A 21 -10.99 15.13 21.92
C LEU A 21 -11.27 16.49 21.27
N GLY A 22 -12.54 16.84 21.09
CA GLY A 22 -12.99 18.17 20.72
C GLY A 22 -12.93 19.14 21.89
N GLU A 23 -13.18 20.42 21.63
CA GLU A 23 -13.22 21.47 22.66
C GLU A 23 -14.31 21.21 23.72
N ASP A 24 -15.36 20.48 23.37
CA ASP A 24 -16.43 20.02 24.25
C ASP A 24 -16.05 18.79 25.11
N GLY A 25 -14.82 18.28 24.97
CA GLY A 25 -14.34 17.09 25.63
C GLY A 25 -14.87 15.78 25.04
N GLN A 26 -15.66 15.81 23.96
CA GLN A 26 -16.14 14.60 23.29
C GLN A 26 -15.10 14.04 22.33
N GLN A 27 -15.13 12.73 22.13
CA GLN A 27 -14.20 12.07 21.21
C GLN A 27 -14.52 12.47 19.76
N SER A 28 -13.60 13.19 19.12
CA SER A 28 -13.67 13.57 17.70
C SER A 28 -13.01 12.52 16.79
N GLY A 29 -12.18 11.64 17.34
CA GLY A 29 -11.56 10.55 16.59
C GLY A 29 -10.73 9.62 17.46
N LYS A 30 -10.16 8.58 16.84
CA LYS A 30 -9.25 7.65 17.49
C LYS A 30 -8.22 7.17 16.47
N PHE A 31 -6.96 7.13 16.87
CA PHE A 31 -5.90 6.49 16.09
C PHE A 31 -5.30 5.32 16.87
N SER A 32 -4.95 4.25 16.18
CA SER A 32 -4.31 3.09 16.81
C SER A 32 -3.12 2.56 16.02
N LEU A 33 -2.03 2.22 16.71
CA LEU A 33 -0.90 1.46 16.18
C LEU A 33 -0.92 0.07 16.77
N VAL A 34 -0.89 -0.95 15.91
CA VAL A 34 -0.87 -2.36 16.31
C VAL A 34 0.46 -2.94 15.89
N SER A 35 1.14 -3.64 16.79
CA SER A 35 2.32 -4.41 16.42
C SER A 35 1.91 -5.58 15.52
N ALA A 36 2.45 -5.65 14.31
CA ALA A 36 2.21 -6.77 13.41
C ALA A 36 2.68 -8.09 14.03
N ASN A 37 1.85 -9.12 13.91
CA ASN A 37 2.07 -10.48 14.38
C ASN A 37 2.61 -11.37 13.24
N SER A 38 3.00 -12.61 13.53
CA SER A 38 3.45 -13.61 12.55
C SER A 38 4.84 -13.37 11.95
N SER A 39 5.54 -14.47 11.63
CA SER A 39 6.72 -14.48 10.76
C SER A 39 6.32 -14.52 9.28
N GLN A 40 5.17 -15.13 8.96
CA GLN A 40 4.62 -15.21 7.61
C GLN A 40 4.22 -13.82 7.11
N LEU A 41 4.60 -13.53 5.87
CA LEU A 41 4.24 -12.32 5.15
C LEU A 41 3.10 -12.59 4.17
N TYR A 42 2.29 -11.56 3.97
CA TYR A 42 1.20 -11.51 3.00
C TYR A 42 1.35 -10.25 2.16
N LEU A 43 0.84 -10.27 0.93
CA LEU A 43 0.63 -9.07 0.13
C LEU A 43 -0.83 -8.64 0.27
N THR A 44 -1.06 -7.34 0.41
CA THR A 44 -2.39 -6.75 0.45
C THR A 44 -2.44 -5.57 -0.51
N CYS A 45 -3.23 -5.70 -1.58
CA CYS A 45 -3.53 -4.62 -2.51
C CYS A 45 -4.71 -3.77 -2.00
N LEU A 46 -4.58 -2.45 -2.06
CA LEU A 46 -5.52 -1.50 -1.46
C LEU A 46 -5.92 -0.41 -2.48
N PRO A 47 -6.57 -0.75 -3.60
CA PRO A 47 -6.91 0.23 -4.63
C PRO A 47 -7.76 1.37 -4.07
N GLU A 48 -7.41 2.62 -4.37
CA GLU A 48 -8.19 3.81 -3.97
C GLU A 48 -9.52 3.91 -4.74
N THR A 49 -9.53 3.38 -5.97
CA THR A 49 -10.72 3.17 -6.79
C THR A 49 -10.60 1.84 -7.55
N THR A 50 -11.72 1.18 -7.78
CA THR A 50 -11.82 -0.03 -8.62
C THR A 50 -12.53 0.22 -9.94
N GLU A 51 -12.97 1.45 -10.20
CA GLU A 51 -13.71 1.87 -11.39
C GLU A 51 -13.01 3.07 -12.03
N LEU A 52 -12.76 2.98 -13.33
CA LEU A 52 -12.18 4.04 -14.14
C LEU A 52 -13.03 4.31 -15.38
N ARG A 53 -12.92 5.51 -15.93
CA ARG A 53 -13.52 5.87 -17.23
C ARG A 53 -12.58 5.51 -18.38
N ALA A 54 -13.11 4.97 -19.47
CA ALA A 54 -12.43 4.66 -20.72
C ALA A 54 -12.04 5.93 -21.53
N ASN A 55 -11.41 6.91 -20.87
CA ASN A 55 -11.10 8.23 -21.43
C ASN A 55 -9.60 8.44 -21.70
N GLY A 56 -8.76 7.42 -21.52
CA GLY A 56 -7.31 7.49 -21.70
C GLY A 56 -6.55 8.27 -20.62
N GLN A 57 -7.25 8.80 -19.62
CA GLN A 57 -6.72 9.78 -18.67
C GLN A 57 -6.90 9.36 -17.22
N ASP A 58 -7.98 8.65 -16.91
CA ASP A 58 -8.33 8.22 -15.56
C ASP A 58 -7.30 7.27 -14.99
N VAL A 59 -7.13 7.28 -13.66
CA VAL A 59 -6.07 6.54 -12.98
C VAL A 59 -6.55 5.86 -11.70
N ALA A 60 -6.14 4.60 -11.53
CA ALA A 60 -6.26 3.89 -10.26
C ALA A 60 -4.90 3.90 -9.55
N VAL A 61 -4.87 4.44 -8.34
CA VAL A 61 -3.71 4.37 -7.44
C VAL A 61 -3.88 3.14 -6.54
N ILE A 62 -2.89 2.27 -6.57
CA ILE A 62 -2.95 0.94 -5.94
C ILE A 62 -1.73 0.74 -5.05
N PRO A 63 -1.81 1.16 -3.78
CA PRO A 63 -0.89 0.70 -2.75
C PRO A 63 -0.91 -0.83 -2.64
N VAL A 64 0.28 -1.42 -2.52
CA VAL A 64 0.46 -2.81 -2.11
C VAL A 64 1.34 -2.85 -0.87
N GLU A 65 0.91 -3.58 0.14
CA GLU A 65 1.58 -3.67 1.43
C GLU A 65 2.00 -5.10 1.76
N LEU A 66 3.15 -5.21 2.42
CA LEU A 66 3.56 -6.40 3.14
C LEU A 66 2.86 -6.37 4.50
N THR A 67 1.99 -7.34 4.75
CA THR A 67 1.14 -7.40 5.94
C THR A 67 1.33 -8.72 6.68
N ASP A 68 0.83 -8.77 7.91
CA ASP A 68 0.54 -10.03 8.57
C ASP A 68 -0.85 -10.56 8.19
N LYS A 69 -1.21 -11.74 8.72
CA LYS A 69 -2.52 -12.38 8.48
C LYS A 69 -3.73 -11.52 8.88
N SER A 70 -3.52 -10.49 9.70
CA SER A 70 -4.54 -9.58 10.20
C SER A 70 -4.56 -8.26 9.43
N GLY A 71 -3.78 -8.13 8.35
CA GLY A 71 -3.68 -6.92 7.54
C GLY A 71 -2.80 -5.84 8.18
N THR A 72 -2.08 -6.14 9.26
CA THR A 72 -1.19 -5.14 9.89
C THR A 72 0.13 -5.06 9.13
N ARG A 73 0.47 -3.87 8.65
CA ARG A 73 1.69 -3.64 7.85
C ARG A 73 2.98 -4.02 8.58
N ARG A 74 3.86 -4.70 7.86
CA ARG A 74 5.18 -5.17 8.28
C ARG A 74 6.26 -4.18 7.85
N VAL A 75 6.34 -3.05 8.56
CA VAL A 75 7.18 -1.89 8.21
C VAL A 75 8.70 -2.12 8.16
N LEU A 76 9.21 -3.23 8.71
CA LEU A 76 10.65 -3.55 8.70
C LEU A 76 10.99 -4.74 7.79
N GLN A 77 10.05 -5.18 6.96
CA GLN A 77 10.17 -6.42 6.20
C GLN A 77 10.17 -6.18 4.70
N ASP A 78 10.89 -5.17 4.21
CA ASP A 78 10.90 -4.85 2.78
C ASP A 78 11.30 -6.02 1.88
N ARG A 79 10.67 -6.11 0.71
CA ARG A 79 10.89 -7.14 -0.32
C ARG A 79 10.96 -6.50 -1.69
N GLU A 80 11.59 -7.20 -2.64
CA GLU A 80 11.36 -6.91 -4.05
C GLU A 80 9.92 -7.31 -4.39
N VAL A 81 9.15 -6.35 -4.86
CA VAL A 81 7.76 -6.51 -5.28
C VAL A 81 7.71 -6.30 -6.78
N SER A 82 7.06 -7.21 -7.50
CA SER A 82 6.79 -7.07 -8.93
C SER A 82 5.30 -6.84 -9.17
N VAL A 83 4.96 -6.10 -10.22
CA VAL A 83 3.59 -5.86 -10.68
C VAL A 83 3.39 -6.34 -12.11
N ALA A 84 2.25 -6.94 -12.40
CA ALA A 84 1.79 -7.27 -13.74
C ALA A 84 0.35 -6.78 -13.92
N VAL A 85 0.08 -6.08 -15.01
CA VAL A 85 -1.26 -5.65 -15.41
C VAL A 85 -1.67 -6.46 -16.64
N THR A 86 -2.74 -7.22 -16.54
CA THR A 86 -3.31 -7.99 -17.65
C THR A 86 -4.79 -7.63 -17.83
N GLY A 87 -5.33 -7.85 -19.02
CA GLY A 87 -6.73 -7.53 -19.29
C GLY A 87 -7.01 -7.42 -20.78
N LYS A 88 -8.19 -6.92 -21.11
CA LYS A 88 -8.57 -6.66 -22.50
C LYS A 88 -7.62 -5.63 -23.12
N ARG A 89 -7.25 -5.87 -24.38
CA ARG A 89 -6.36 -4.97 -25.13
C ARG A 89 -6.92 -3.54 -25.12
N ASP A 90 -6.04 -2.57 -24.89
CA ASP A 90 -6.35 -1.14 -24.87
C ASP A 90 -7.35 -0.69 -23.77
N ALA A 91 -7.65 -1.55 -22.79
CA ALA A 91 -8.45 -1.18 -21.61
C ALA A 91 -7.66 -0.37 -20.58
N GLY A 92 -6.34 -0.56 -20.51
CA GLY A 92 -5.46 0.23 -19.67
C GLY A 92 -4.06 -0.34 -19.57
N THR A 93 -3.18 0.38 -18.88
CA THR A 93 -1.76 0.05 -18.77
C THR A 93 -1.18 0.49 -17.43
N LEU A 94 -0.06 -0.08 -17.03
CA LEU A 94 0.76 0.43 -15.94
C LEU A 94 1.36 1.78 -16.35
N ALA A 95 0.97 2.84 -15.65
CA ALA A 95 1.51 4.18 -15.86
C ALA A 95 2.76 4.45 -15.01
N GLY A 96 2.89 3.75 -13.88
CA GLY A 96 4.11 3.78 -13.08
C GLY A 96 4.04 2.85 -11.88
N PHE A 97 5.21 2.50 -11.35
CA PHE A 97 5.37 1.69 -10.16
C PHE A 97 6.57 2.15 -9.36
N GLY A 98 6.40 2.29 -8.04
CA GLY A 98 7.42 2.91 -7.21
C GLY A 98 7.15 2.84 -5.72
N THR A 99 7.99 3.54 -4.96
CA THR A 99 7.85 3.72 -3.52
C THR A 99 8.11 5.18 -3.15
N ALA A 100 7.94 5.51 -1.87
CA ALA A 100 8.25 6.84 -1.33
C ALA A 100 9.71 6.96 -0.83
N GLU A 101 10.59 6.02 -1.15
CA GLU A 101 12.01 6.11 -0.79
C GLU A 101 12.66 7.24 -1.59
N ALA A 102 13.07 8.30 -0.89
CA ALA A 102 13.66 9.49 -1.51
C ALA A 102 15.06 9.22 -2.09
N SER A 103 15.80 8.27 -1.50
CA SER A 103 17.15 7.88 -1.91
C SER A 103 17.13 6.61 -2.75
N THR A 104 16.45 6.64 -3.90
CA THR A 104 16.39 5.51 -4.85
C THR A 104 16.87 5.89 -6.24
N TYR A 105 17.47 4.93 -6.93
CA TYR A 105 17.77 5.00 -8.37
C TYR A 105 16.76 4.18 -9.20
N ALA A 106 15.71 3.64 -8.57
CA ALA A 106 14.69 2.85 -9.25
C ALA A 106 13.97 3.70 -10.31
N ASN A 107 13.73 3.11 -11.48
CA ASN A 107 12.96 3.74 -12.53
C ASN A 107 11.46 3.51 -12.29
N PHE A 108 10.67 4.58 -12.39
CA PHE A 108 9.22 4.53 -12.19
C PHE A 108 8.47 3.78 -13.29
N THR A 109 9.13 3.44 -14.40
CA THR A 109 8.56 2.60 -15.47
C THR A 109 8.87 1.12 -15.32
N ASP A 110 9.73 0.74 -14.36
CA ASP A 110 10.04 -0.67 -14.12
C ASP A 110 8.85 -1.37 -13.47
N THR A 111 8.74 -2.67 -13.70
CA THR A 111 7.67 -3.50 -13.11
C THR A 111 8.08 -4.13 -11.78
N THR A 112 9.28 -3.85 -11.28
CA THR A 112 9.79 -4.40 -10.01
C THR A 112 10.49 -3.31 -9.22
N VAL A 113 10.14 -3.19 -7.94
CA VAL A 113 10.77 -2.25 -7.00
C VAL A 113 10.93 -2.90 -5.64
N LYS A 114 11.97 -2.51 -4.90
CA LYS A 114 12.04 -2.85 -3.48
C LYS A 114 11.04 -1.98 -2.72
N SER A 115 10.16 -2.60 -1.94
CA SER A 115 9.22 -1.87 -1.08
C SER A 115 9.97 -0.97 -0.10
N TYR A 116 9.27 0.06 0.39
CA TYR A 116 9.77 0.95 1.43
C TYR A 116 8.80 0.99 2.61
N TYR A 117 9.31 0.70 3.81
CA TYR A 117 8.48 0.51 5.00
C TYR A 117 7.29 -0.45 4.79
N GLY A 118 7.56 -1.53 4.06
CA GLY A 118 6.61 -2.58 3.73
C GLY A 118 5.55 -2.16 2.71
N ARG A 119 5.77 -1.11 1.90
CA ARG A 119 4.80 -0.62 0.92
C ARG A 119 5.44 -0.32 -0.43
N ALA A 120 4.73 -0.62 -1.51
CA ALA A 120 4.94 -0.08 -2.85
C ALA A 120 3.62 0.45 -3.42
N MET A 121 3.66 1.14 -4.56
CA MET A 121 2.49 1.76 -5.16
C MET A 121 2.54 1.65 -6.68
N ALA A 122 1.50 1.06 -7.27
CA ALA A 122 1.28 1.08 -8.70
C ALA A 122 0.24 2.14 -9.08
N VAL A 123 0.40 2.71 -10.27
CA VAL A 123 -0.58 3.58 -10.90
C VAL A 123 -0.98 2.92 -12.22
N VAL A 124 -2.26 2.60 -12.36
CA VAL A 124 -2.84 2.07 -13.61
C VAL A 124 -3.64 3.16 -14.28
N ARG A 125 -3.36 3.43 -15.56
CA ARG A 125 -4.09 4.39 -16.37
C ARG A 125 -5.09 3.67 -17.25
N ALA A 126 -6.32 4.17 -17.29
CA ALA A 126 -7.35 3.70 -18.21
C ALA A 126 -6.96 3.96 -19.66
N GLY A 127 -7.34 3.04 -20.54
CA GLY A 127 -7.28 3.23 -21.98
C GLY A 127 -8.54 3.86 -22.53
N LEU A 128 -8.80 3.65 -23.82
CA LEU A 128 -9.99 4.15 -24.52
C LEU A 128 -11.05 3.07 -24.74
N GLN A 129 -10.83 1.86 -24.22
CA GLN A 129 -11.73 0.74 -24.35
C GLN A 129 -12.22 0.30 -22.98
N GLU A 130 -13.51 0.01 -22.90
CA GLU A 130 -14.07 -0.65 -21.71
C GLU A 130 -13.51 -2.06 -21.58
N GLY A 131 -13.30 -2.48 -20.33
CA GLY A 131 -12.79 -3.81 -20.01
C GLY A 131 -12.33 -3.93 -18.57
N GLN A 132 -12.00 -5.16 -18.17
CA GLN A 132 -11.47 -5.45 -16.85
C GLN A 132 -9.96 -5.61 -16.91
N LEU A 133 -9.27 -5.04 -15.93
CA LEU A 133 -7.84 -5.17 -15.70
C LEU A 133 -7.60 -5.94 -14.40
N SER A 134 -6.71 -6.92 -14.46
CA SER A 134 -6.18 -7.64 -13.31
C SER A 134 -4.78 -7.12 -13.01
N VAL A 135 -4.59 -6.56 -11.81
CA VAL A 135 -3.31 -6.04 -11.33
C VAL A 135 -2.79 -6.99 -10.27
N THR A 136 -1.78 -7.77 -10.65
CA THR A 136 -1.18 -8.81 -9.80
C THR A 136 0.16 -8.35 -9.24
N PHE A 137 0.34 -8.50 -7.94
CA PHE A 137 1.59 -8.24 -7.24
C PHE A 137 2.19 -9.54 -6.70
N SER A 138 3.51 -9.65 -6.80
CA SER A 138 4.27 -10.81 -6.33
C SER A 138 5.49 -10.36 -5.54
N ALA A 139 5.88 -11.12 -4.51
CA ALA A 139 7.07 -10.86 -3.72
C ALA A 139 7.60 -12.16 -3.09
N PRO A 140 8.92 -12.29 -2.85
CA PRO A 140 9.50 -13.46 -2.20
C PRO A 140 8.86 -13.75 -0.83
N GLY A 141 8.40 -14.99 -0.65
CA GLY A 141 7.80 -15.48 0.60
C GLY A 141 6.35 -15.05 0.83
N CYS A 142 5.69 -14.49 -0.19
CA CYS A 142 4.26 -14.15 -0.18
C CYS A 142 3.55 -14.88 -1.32
N GLU A 143 2.32 -15.32 -1.07
CA GLU A 143 1.41 -15.67 -2.17
C GLU A 143 1.10 -14.39 -2.98
N PRO A 144 1.04 -14.47 -4.32
CA PRO A 144 0.64 -13.34 -5.14
C PRO A 144 -0.76 -12.84 -4.78
N VAL A 145 -0.99 -11.53 -4.92
CA VAL A 145 -2.29 -10.90 -4.70
C VAL A 145 -2.73 -10.17 -5.97
N THR A 146 -4.00 -10.26 -6.30
CA THR A 146 -4.59 -9.57 -7.46
C THR A 146 -5.72 -8.67 -7.02
N CYS A 147 -5.74 -7.44 -7.51
CA CYS A 147 -6.93 -6.59 -7.50
C CYS A 147 -7.46 -6.38 -8.91
N VAL A 148 -8.76 -6.12 -8.98
CA VAL A 148 -9.48 -5.91 -10.23
C VAL A 148 -9.83 -4.43 -10.36
N ILE A 149 -9.53 -3.86 -11.52
CA ILE A 149 -9.93 -2.50 -11.90
C ILE A 149 -10.81 -2.62 -13.14
N ASN A 150 -12.04 -2.13 -13.05
CA ASN A 150 -12.96 -2.06 -14.18
C ASN A 150 -12.81 -0.72 -14.88
N VAL A 151 -12.82 -0.75 -16.21
CA VAL A 151 -12.77 0.42 -17.07
C VAL A 151 -14.09 0.46 -17.84
N THR A 152 -14.82 1.57 -17.69
CA THR A 152 -16.21 1.77 -18.14
C THR A 152 -16.38 3.04 -18.96
#